data_AF-A0A933B8Q6-F1
#
_entry.id   AF-A0A933B8Q6-F1
#
_cell.length_a   1.000
_cell.length_b   1.000
_cell.length_c   1.000
_cell.angle_alpha   90.00
_cell.angle_beta   90.00
_cell.angle_gamma   90.00
#
_symmetry.space_group_name_H-M   'P 1'
#
loop_
_entity.id
_entity.type
_entity.pdbx_description
1 polymer ?
#
loop_
_entity_poly.entity_id
_entity_poly.type
_entity_poly.pdbx_seq_one_letter_code
_entity_poly.pdbx_strand_id
1 'polypeptide(L)' 'MTITTYRLGSTYHTTIDNTDPGAWVVKAQGATKEEAEAKALNDAQALLEKVKRQKPPTGCTSVPGF' A
#
# COMPACT_ATOMS: atom_id res chain seq x y z
N MET A 1 3.26 1.91 -8.35
CA MET A 1 3.56 1.37 -7.00
C MET A 1 4.86 1.99 -6.53
N THR A 2 4.79 2.78 -5.45
CA THR A 2 5.95 3.46 -4.87
C THR A 2 6.23 2.86 -3.50
N ILE A 3 7.51 2.64 -3.19
CA ILE A 3 7.94 2.12 -1.89
C ILE A 3 8.80 3.21 -1.24
N THR A 4 8.32 3.72 -0.11
CA THR A 4 9.00 4.75 0.68
C THR A 4 9.36 4.18 2.03
N THR A 5 10.66 3.98 2.26
CA THR A 5 11.19 3.50 3.54
C THR A 5 11.99 4.61 4.21
N TYR A 6 11.62 4.97 5.42
CA TYR A 6 12.33 5.97 6.21
C TYR A 6 12.49 5.50 7.66
N ARG A 7 13.58 5.93 8.29
CA ARG A 7 13.86 5.62 9.68
C ARG A 7 13.34 6.75 10.56
N LEU A 8 12.48 6.41 11.51
CA LEU A 8 11.98 7.35 12.51
C LEU A 8 12.52 6.92 13.89
N GLY A 9 13.57 7.60 14.35
CA GLY A 9 14.27 7.28 15.59
C GLY A 9 14.88 5.87 15.59
N SER A 10 14.30 4.98 16.39
CA SER A 10 14.73 3.58 16.53
C SER A 10 13.89 2.58 15.72
N THR A 11 12.94 3.06 14.90
CA THR A 11 12.01 2.21 14.16
C THR A 11 12.06 2.54 12.67
N TYR A 12 12.04 1.50 11.84
CA TYR A 12 11.92 1.63 10.39
C TYR A 12 10.46 1.64 10.00
N HIS A 13 10.06 2.66 9.25
CA HIS A 13 8.75 2.78 8.65
C HIS A 13 8.86 2.52 7.15
N THR A 14 8.09 1.55 6.67
CA THR A 14 7.96 1.25 5.25
C THR A 14 6.53 1.54 4.85
N THR A 15 6.37 2.44 3.88
CA THR A 15 5.07 2.76 3.28
C THR A 15 5.10 2.34 1.82
N ILE A 16 4.09 1.60 1.40
CA ILE A 16 3.91 1.17 0.03
C ILE A 16 2.57 1.73 -0.44
N ASP A 17 2.59 2.54 -1.50
CA ASP A 17 1.39 3.12 -2.10
C ASP A 17 1.19 2.63 -3.54
N ASN A 18 -0.07 2.37 -3.88
CA ASN A 18 -0.52 2.09 -5.24
C ASN A 18 -1.55 3.13 -5.67
N THR A 19 -1.25 3.87 -6.75
CA THR A 19 -2.07 4.97 -7.29
C THR A 19 -2.97 4.55 -8.48
N ASP A 20 -2.98 3.27 -8.87
CA ASP A 20 -3.77 2.73 -10.00
C ASP A 20 -5.23 2.36 -9.59
N PRO A 21 -6.16 2.06 -10.53
CA PRO A 21 -7.54 1.68 -10.20
C PRO A 21 -7.59 0.48 -9.25
N GLY A 22 -8.15 0.70 -8.07
CA GLY A 22 -7.95 -0.18 -6.91
C GLY A 22 -6.81 0.30 -6.01
N ALA A 23 -6.67 1.62 -5.83
CA ALA A 23 -5.62 2.24 -5.03
C ALA A 23 -5.63 1.70 -3.59
N TRP A 24 -4.45 1.38 -3.07
CA TRP A 24 -4.26 0.91 -1.70
C TRP A 24 -2.94 1.40 -1.15
N VAL A 25 -2.89 1.50 0.18
CA VAL A 25 -1.69 1.91 0.92
C VAL A 25 -1.44 0.93 2.04
N VAL A 26 -0.20 0.45 2.14
CA VAL A 26 0.28 -0.40 3.22
C VAL A 26 1.32 0.37 4.01
N LYS A 27 1.22 0.29 5.32
CA LYS A 27 2.17 0.89 6.25
C LYS A 27 2.63 -0.20 7.19
N ALA A 28 3.93 -0.46 7.20
CA ALA A 28 4.55 -1.39 8.12
C ALA A 28 5.64 -0.69 8.94
N GLN A 29 5.83 -1.19 10.14
CA GLN A 29 6.85 -0.73 11.07
C GLN A 29 7.62 -1.93 11.60
N GLY A 30 8.92 -1.77 11.78
CA GLY A 30 9.81 -2.81 12.30
C GLY A 30 10.99 -2.21 13.07
N ALA A 31 11.54 -2.98 14.01
CA ALA A 31 12.77 -2.62 14.70
C ALA A 31 13.98 -2.60 13.74
N THR A 32 13.89 -3.40 12.67
CA THR A 32 14.88 -3.45 11.59
C THR A 32 14.22 -3.16 10.25
N LYS A 33 15.03 -2.74 9.29
CA LYS A 33 14.59 -2.45 7.92
C LYS A 33 14.00 -3.70 7.25
N GLU A 34 14.67 -4.84 7.40
CA GLU A 34 14.24 -6.12 6.84
C GLU A 34 12.88 -6.58 7.39
N GLU A 35 12.64 -6.41 8.69
CA GLU A 35 11.36 -6.80 9.30
C GLU A 35 10.21 -5.88 8.87
N ALA A 36 10.48 -4.58 8.74
CA ALA A 36 9.51 -3.62 8.24
C ALA A 36 9.17 -3.89 6.76
N GLU A 37 10.16 -4.18 5.92
CA GLU A 37 9.96 -4.53 4.51
C GLU A 37 9.21 -5.85 4.36
N ALA A 38 9.58 -6.90 5.10
CA ALA A 38 8.92 -8.20 5.03
C ALA A 38 7.43 -8.11 5.39
N LYS A 39 7.08 -7.36 6.45
CA LYS A 39 5.68 -7.07 6.79
C LYS A 39 4.97 -6.28 5.70
N ALA A 40 5.59 -5.20 5.21
CA ALA A 40 4.97 -4.38 4.17
C ALA A 40 4.69 -5.19 2.90
N LEU A 41 5.62 -6.04 2.49
CA LEU A 41 5.47 -6.91 1.32
C LEU A 41 4.38 -7.95 1.50
N ASN A 42 4.28 -8.57 2.67
CA ASN A 42 3.24 -9.55 2.96
C ASN A 42 1.84 -8.94 2.91
N ASP A 43 1.64 -7.77 3.55
CA ASP A 43 0.37 -7.04 3.50
C ASP A 43 0.05 -6.53 2.08
N ALA A 44 1.06 -6.03 1.37
CA ALA A 44 0.93 -5.62 -0.03
C ALA A 44 0.48 -6.78 -0.92
N GLN A 45 1.07 -7.96 -0.75
CA GLN A 45 0.72 -9.15 -1.53
C GLN A 45 -0.72 -9.59 -1.25
N ALA A 46 -1.14 -9.63 0.01
CA ALA A 46 -2.51 -9.97 0.39
C ALA A 46 -3.54 -8.98 -0.17
N LEU A 47 -3.21 -7.68 -0.21
CA LEU A 47 -4.06 -6.67 -0.84
C LEU A 47 -4.09 -6.80 -2.36
N LEU A 48 -2.95 -7.09 -2.99
CA LEU A 48 -2.86 -7.29 -4.43
C LEU A 48 -3.69 -8.50 -4.87
N GLU A 49 -3.71 -9.58 -4.10
CA GLU A 49 -4.60 -10.72 -4.34
C GLU A 49 -6.09 -10.35 -4.22
N LYS A 50 -6.46 -9.54 -3.22
CA LYS A 50 -7.82 -9.02 -3.07
C LYS A 50 -8.24 -8.13 -4.24
N VAL A 51 -7.36 -7.21 -4.64
CA VAL A 51 -7.61 -6.25 -5.73
C VAL A 51 -7.64 -6.97 -7.08
N LYS A 52 -6.74 -7.93 -7.33
CA LYS A 52 -6.74 -8.75 -8.56
C LYS A 52 -8.02 -9.58 -8.71
N ARG A 53 -8.62 -9.98 -7.58
CA ARG A 53 -9.88 -10.75 -7.55
C ARG A 53 -11.12 -9.87 -7.66
N GLN A 54 -11.03 -8.60 -7.27
CA GLN A 54 -12.07 -7.62 -7.56
C GLN A 54 -11.89 -7.13 -9.01
N LYS A 55 -12.82 -7.51 -9.91
CA LYS A 55 -13.04 -6.72 -11.13
C LYS A 55 -13.12 -5.25 -10.73
N PRO A 56 -12.49 -4.32 -11.47
CA PRO A 56 -12.58 -2.91 -11.12
C PRO A 56 -14.06 -2.57 -10.98
N PRO A 57 -14.49 -1.92 -9.88
CA PRO A 57 -15.84 -1.40 -9.83
C PRO A 57 -15.98 -0.46 -11.03
N THR A 58 -16.80 -0.89 -11.99
CA THR A 58 -17.23 -0.06 -13.09
C THR A 58 -18.13 1.00 -12.45
N GLY A 59 -17.54 2.11 -12.05
CA GLY A 59 -18.27 3.22 -11.42
C GLY A 59 -17.68 3.63 -10.07
N CYS A 60 -16.83 4.64 -10.10
CA CYS A 60 -16.88 5.70 -9.10
C CYS A 60 -16.69 7.02 -9.86
N THR A 61 -17.81 7.46 -10.43
CA THR A 61 -18.26 8.83 -10.68
C THR A 61 -17.19 9.93 -10.59
N SER A 62 -16.85 10.49 -11.75
CA SER A 62 -16.46 11.89 -11.86
C SER A 62 -17.46 12.72 -11.06
N VAL A 63 -17.02 13.37 -9.97
CA VAL A 63 -17.83 14.44 -9.38
C VAL A 63 -17.94 15.54 -10.44
N PRO A 64 -19.13 15.81 -11.02
CA PRO A 64 -19.28 17.00 -11.83
C PRO A 64 -19.31 18.16 -10.86
N GLY A 65 -18.29 19.01 -10.91
CA GLY A 65 -18.36 20.32 -10.27
C GLY A 65 -19.58 21.07 -10.83
N PHE A 66 -20.51 21.37 -9.94
CA PHE A 66 -21.51 22.43 -10.07
C PHE A 66 -21.50 23.23 -8.77
#